data_AF-A0A950URA3-F1
#
_entry.id   AF-A0A950URA3-F1
#
_cell.length_a   1.000
_cell.length_b   1.000
_cell.length_c   1.000
_cell.angle_alpha   90.00
_cell.angle_beta   90.00
_cell.angle_gamma   90.00
#
_symmetry.space_group_name_H-M   'P 1'
#
loop_
_entity.id
_entity.type
_entity.pdbx_description
1 polymer ?
#
loop_
_entity_poly.entity_id
_entity_poly.type
_entity_poly.pdbx_seq_one_letter_code
_entity_poly.pdbx_strand_id
1 'polypeptide(L)'
;MDRLLRSLAPISDAGWSAIEAEAKSRITTFLAARKLVDFEGPHGWDHSAIDLGRADNIAGPVNDVEARLRRVMPLVELRVPFTVSRRELDNVDRGATDADFGTLDVATGRLGLAENTLVFRGNSGAGIT
;
A
#
# COMPACT_ATOMS: atom_id res chain seq x y z
N MET A 1 2.62 -18.78 -4.35
CA MET A 1 1.52 -18.82 -3.37
C MET A 1 0.96 -17.42 -3.29
N ASP A 2 -0.36 -17.24 -3.42
CA ASP A 2 -0.99 -15.91 -3.30
C ASP A 2 -0.80 -15.39 -1.87
N ARG A 3 -0.06 -14.28 -1.71
CA ARG A 3 0.24 -13.67 -0.42
C ARG A 3 -0.98 -12.93 0.17
N LEU A 4 -1.96 -12.58 -0.67
CA LEU A 4 -3.19 -11.92 -0.25
C LEU A 4 -4.24 -12.93 0.25
N LEU A 5 -4.00 -14.24 0.04
CA LEU A 5 -4.83 -15.34 0.53
C LEU A 5 -6.31 -15.20 0.15
N ARG A 6 -6.61 -14.61 -1.02
CA ARG A 6 -8.00 -14.26 -1.40
C ARG A 6 -8.87 -15.49 -1.57
N SER A 7 -8.27 -16.58 -2.03
CA SER A 7 -8.93 -17.88 -2.22
C SER A 7 -9.34 -18.57 -0.91
N LEU A 8 -8.83 -18.12 0.25
CA LEU A 8 -9.24 -18.66 1.55
C LEU A 8 -10.46 -17.92 2.13
N ALA A 9 -10.79 -16.74 1.61
CA ALA A 9 -11.95 -16.00 2.07
C ALA A 9 -13.23 -16.63 1.50
N PRO A 10 -14.30 -16.79 2.30
CA PRO A 10 -15.59 -17.29 1.83
C PRO A 10 -16.36 -16.19 1.09
N ILE A 11 -15.81 -15.73 -0.03
CA ILE A 11 -16.33 -14.64 -0.87
C ILE A 11 -16.34 -15.15 -2.32
N SER A 12 -17.48 -14.98 -2.99
CA SER A 12 -17.64 -15.33 -4.41
C SER A 12 -16.79 -14.43 -5.32
N ASP A 13 -16.60 -14.82 -6.58
CA ASP A 13 -15.93 -13.98 -7.57
C ASP A 13 -16.70 -12.66 -7.82
N ALA A 14 -18.03 -12.71 -7.77
CA ALA A 14 -18.88 -11.52 -7.88
C ALA A 14 -18.71 -10.58 -6.68
N GLY A 15 -18.68 -11.13 -5.46
CA GLY A 15 -18.41 -10.36 -4.24
C GLY A 15 -17.01 -9.72 -4.25
N TRP A 16 -15.99 -10.44 -4.69
CA TRP A 16 -14.66 -9.89 -4.86
C TRP A 16 -14.61 -8.76 -5.90
N SER A 17 -15.28 -8.95 -7.03
CA SER A 17 -15.36 -7.93 -8.08
C SER A 17 -16.06 -6.66 -7.59
N ALA A 18 -17.12 -6.80 -6.78
CA ALA A 18 -17.82 -5.66 -6.17
C ALA A 18 -16.92 -4.90 -5.17
N ILE A 19 -16.20 -5.62 -4.30
CA ILE A 19 -15.24 -5.02 -3.36
C ILE A 19 -14.14 -4.26 -4.11
N GLU A 20 -13.57 -4.84 -5.16
CA GLU A 20 -12.52 -4.18 -5.94
C GLU A 20 -13.03 -2.93 -6.68
N ALA A 21 -14.22 -3.03 -7.28
CA ALA A 21 -14.82 -1.92 -8.01
C ALA A 21 -15.07 -0.73 -7.08
N GLU A 22 -15.66 -0.98 -5.90
CA GLU A 22 -15.89 0.05 -4.90
C GLU A 22 -14.56 0.64 -4.40
N ALA A 23 -13.61 -0.21 -4.02
CA ALA A 23 -12.31 0.24 -3.54
C ALA A 23 -11.57 1.12 -4.55
N LYS A 24 -11.58 0.73 -5.83
CA LYS A 24 -10.96 1.48 -6.93
C LYS A 24 -11.64 2.82 -7.15
N SER A 25 -12.98 2.83 -7.17
CA SER A 25 -13.78 4.05 -7.30
C SER A 25 -13.45 5.05 -6.18
N ARG A 26 -13.41 4.58 -4.93
CA ARG A 26 -13.14 5.43 -3.76
C ARG A 26 -11.71 5.91 -3.69
N ILE A 27 -10.72 5.00 -3.76
CA ILE A 27 -9.33 5.37 -3.53
C ILE A 27 -8.82 6.40 -4.55
N THR A 28 -9.24 6.31 -5.81
CA THR A 28 -8.81 7.23 -6.88
C THR A 28 -9.20 8.68 -6.61
N THR A 29 -10.25 8.93 -5.83
CA THR A 29 -10.63 10.29 -5.39
C THR A 29 -9.64 10.89 -4.39
N PHE A 30 -8.95 10.05 -3.61
CA PHE A 30 -8.00 10.49 -2.58
C PHE A 30 -6.56 10.55 -3.07
N LEU A 31 -6.19 9.88 -4.17
CA LEU A 31 -4.81 9.82 -4.70
C LEU A 31 -4.40 11.13 -5.41
N ALA A 32 -4.30 12.23 -4.66
CA ALA A 32 -3.94 13.54 -5.19
C ALA A 32 -2.46 13.64 -5.56
N ALA A 33 -1.57 13.08 -4.72
CA ALA A 33 -0.12 13.10 -4.95
C ALA A 33 0.26 12.54 -6.34
N ARG A 34 -0.37 11.43 -6.75
CA ARG A 34 -0.10 10.76 -8.03
C ARG A 34 -0.44 11.58 -9.27
N LYS A 35 -1.18 12.69 -9.13
CA LYS A 35 -1.45 13.62 -10.25
C LYS A 35 -0.30 14.60 -10.47
N LEU A 36 0.63 14.69 -9.53
CA LEU A 36 1.68 15.71 -9.48
C LEU A 36 3.09 15.13 -9.56
N VAL A 37 3.27 13.86 -9.18
CA VAL A 37 4.57 13.18 -9.15
C VAL A 37 4.61 12.02 -10.11
N ASP A 38 5.80 11.71 -10.61
CA ASP A 38 6.06 10.52 -11.41
C ASP A 38 5.92 9.25 -10.54
N PHE A 39 5.52 8.16 -11.19
CA PHE A 39 5.33 6.87 -10.55
C PHE A 39 6.21 5.82 -11.22
N GLU A 40 7.09 5.20 -10.46
CA GLU A 40 7.95 4.09 -10.91
C GLU A 40 7.52 2.79 -10.21
N GLY A 41 7.40 1.71 -10.98
CA GLY A 41 7.01 0.38 -10.49
C GLY A 41 5.75 -0.19 -11.17
N PRO A 42 5.13 -1.23 -10.59
CA PRO A 42 5.45 -1.85 -9.30
C PRO A 42 6.75 -2.68 -9.33
N HIS A 43 7.61 -2.52 -8.33
CA HIS A 43 8.86 -3.27 -8.20
C HIS A 43 8.70 -4.68 -7.58
N GLY A 44 7.49 -5.01 -7.11
CA GLY A 44 7.16 -6.31 -6.54
C GLY A 44 7.30 -6.40 -5.02
N TRP A 45 6.77 -7.49 -4.46
CA TRP A 45 6.67 -7.71 -3.01
C TRP A 45 8.02 -7.83 -2.30
N ASP A 46 9.02 -8.38 -2.98
CA ASP A 46 10.34 -8.64 -2.39
C ASP A 46 11.27 -7.41 -2.48
N HIS A 47 10.76 -6.28 -2.99
CA HIS A 47 11.49 -5.02 -3.05
C HIS A 47 11.36 -4.25 -1.73
N SER A 48 12.48 -4.04 -1.04
CA SER A 48 12.46 -3.46 0.33
C SER A 48 13.00 -2.03 0.41
N ALA A 49 13.77 -1.57 -0.56
CA ALA A 49 14.39 -0.25 -0.53
C ALA A 49 14.84 0.22 -1.91
N ILE A 50 14.91 1.54 -2.09
CA ILE A 50 15.50 2.21 -3.26
C ILE A 50 16.94 2.62 -2.95
N ASP A 51 17.87 2.37 -3.87
CA ASP A 51 19.25 2.83 -3.74
C ASP A 51 19.32 4.35 -3.93
N LEU A 52 20.03 5.04 -3.03
CA LEU A 52 20.25 6.49 -3.13
C LEU A 52 21.55 6.85 -3.87
N GLY A 53 22.35 5.85 -4.28
CA GLY A 53 23.61 6.07 -4.99
C GLY A 53 24.67 6.80 -4.16
N ARG A 54 24.58 6.67 -2.84
CA ARG A 54 25.46 7.32 -1.84
C ARG A 54 25.90 6.30 -0.81
N ALA A 55 27.02 6.58 -0.15
CA ALA A 55 27.53 5.75 0.94
C ALA A 55 28.23 6.62 1.98
N ASP A 56 28.14 6.21 3.24
CA ASP A 56 28.78 6.89 4.37
C ASP A 56 30.00 6.09 4.83
N ASN A 57 31.07 6.77 5.24
CA ASN A 57 32.24 6.10 5.80
C ASN A 57 31.90 5.47 7.15
N ILE A 58 32.36 4.24 7.37
CA ILE A 58 32.26 3.54 8.65
C ILE A 58 33.64 3.03 9.06
N ALA A 59 33.81 2.68 10.34
CA ALA A 59 35.04 2.08 10.81
C ALA A 59 35.32 0.77 10.07
N GLY A 60 36.57 0.58 9.66
CA GLY A 60 37.04 -0.67 9.10
C GLY A 60 36.86 -1.83 10.07
N PRO A 61 36.52 -3.04 9.60
CA PRO A 61 36.38 -4.20 10.48
C PRO A 61 37.72 -4.64 11.10
N VAL A 62 38.83 -4.27 10.46
CA VAL A 62 40.21 -4.50 10.91
C VAL A 62 41.11 -3.35 10.46
N ASN A 63 42.32 -3.29 11.00
CA ASN A 63 43.32 -2.27 10.63
C ASN A 63 43.61 -2.30 9.12
N ASP A 64 43.90 -1.12 8.56
CA ASP A 64 44.25 -0.90 7.16
C ASP A 64 43.16 -1.30 6.14
N VAL A 65 41.91 -1.47 6.58
CA VAL A 65 40.74 -1.71 5.71
C VAL A 65 39.76 -0.55 5.82
N GLU A 66 39.48 0.11 4.70
CA GLU A 66 38.43 1.13 4.61
C GLU A 66 37.05 0.49 4.37
N ALA A 67 36.01 1.05 4.97
CA ALA A 67 34.64 0.56 4.81
C ALA A 67 33.64 1.69 4.60
N ARG A 68 32.60 1.41 3.81
CA ARG A 68 31.48 2.34 3.55
C ARG A 68 30.14 1.61 3.59
N LEU A 69 29.15 2.23 4.23
CA LEU A 69 27.78 1.74 4.27
C LEU A 69 26.96 2.40 3.17
N ARG A 70 26.34 1.60 2.28
CA ARG A 70 25.46 2.14 1.24
C ARG A 70 24.19 2.71 1.86
N ARG A 71 23.78 3.88 1.38
CA ARG A 71 22.52 4.52 1.76
C ARG A 71 21.40 4.04 0.87
N VAL A 72 20.33 3.58 1.49
CA VAL A 72 19.10 3.19 0.82
C VAL A 72 17.92 3.92 1.47
N MET A 73 16.83 4.08 0.74
CA MET A 73 15.55 4.54 1.26
C MET A 73 14.63 3.33 1.42
N PRO A 74 14.37 2.86 2.66
CA PRO A 74 13.46 1.76 2.90
C PRO A 74 12.03 2.10 2.47
N LEU A 75 11.32 1.10 1.95
CA LEU A 75 9.90 1.24 1.64
C LEU A 75 9.04 1.11 2.90
N VAL A 76 7.90 1.81 2.90
CA VAL A 76 6.90 1.74 3.99
C VAL A 76 5.77 0.80 3.56
N GLU A 77 5.55 -0.27 4.32
CA GLU A 77 4.38 -1.15 4.14
C GLU A 77 3.16 -0.58 4.87
N LEU A 78 2.09 -0.28 4.13
CA LEU A 78 0.85 0.24 4.69
C LEU A 78 -0.26 -0.81 4.62
N ARG A 79 -0.99 -0.98 5.73
CA ARG A 79 -2.15 -1.87 5.81
C ARG A 79 -3.29 -1.20 6.55
N VAL A 80 -4.49 -1.24 5.98
CA VAL A 80 -5.71 -0.77 6.63
C VAL A 80 -6.73 -1.92 6.64
N PRO A 81 -7.01 -2.53 7.81
CA PRO A 81 -8.02 -3.58 7.91
C PRO A 81 -9.43 -2.99 7.77
N PHE A 82 -10.34 -3.79 7.20
CA PHE A 82 -11.76 -3.47 7.08
C PHE A 82 -12.59 -4.76 7.22
N THR A 83 -13.90 -4.61 7.41
CA THR A 83 -14.83 -5.73 7.59
C THR A 83 -16.08 -5.54 6.75
N VAL A 84 -16.50 -6.56 6.03
CA VAL A 84 -17.73 -6.53 5.22
C VAL A 84 -18.70 -7.58 5.73
N SER A 85 -20.00 -7.24 5.72
CA SER A 85 -21.06 -8.16 6.09
C SER A 85 -21.20 -9.26 5.03
N ARG A 86 -21.21 -10.53 5.47
CA ARG A 86 -21.48 -11.67 4.58
C ARG A 86 -22.85 -11.59 3.93
N ARG A 87 -23.84 -11.05 4.65
CA ARG A 87 -25.20 -10.88 4.11
C ARG A 87 -25.22 -9.92 2.92
N GLU A 88 -24.42 -8.85 2.97
CA GLU A 88 -24.33 -7.90 1.86
C GLU A 88 -23.66 -8.54 0.65
N LEU A 89 -22.64 -9.37 0.86
CA LEU A 89 -22.02 -10.16 -0.21
C LEU A 89 -23.00 -11.17 -0.83
N ASP A 90 -23.79 -11.88 -0.01
CA ASP A 90 -24.84 -12.77 -0.51
C ASP A 90 -25.91 -12.00 -1.30
N ASN A 91 -26.16 -10.73 -0.97
CA ASN A 91 -27.09 -9.89 -1.74
C ASN A 91 -26.49 -9.48 -3.09
N VAL A 92 -25.19 -9.16 -3.15
CA VAL A 92 -24.47 -8.93 -4.42
C VAL A 92 -24.59 -10.15 -5.32
N ASP A 93 -24.43 -11.36 -4.78
CA ASP A 93 -24.59 -12.61 -5.54
C ASP A 93 -26.02 -12.77 -6.12
N ARG A 94 -27.03 -12.16 -5.49
CA ARG A 94 -28.41 -12.13 -5.97
C ARG A 94 -28.71 -10.94 -6.90
N GLY A 95 -27.71 -10.11 -7.20
CA GLY A 95 -27.82 -8.96 -8.10
C GLY A 95 -28.14 -7.62 -7.42
N ALA A 96 -27.98 -7.51 -6.10
CA ALA A 96 -28.11 -6.22 -5.42
C ALA A 96 -27.02 -5.24 -5.89
N THR A 97 -27.40 -3.99 -6.10
CA THR A 97 -26.50 -2.92 -6.59
C THR A 97 -26.16 -1.88 -5.51
N ASP A 98 -26.68 -2.06 -4.30
CA ASP A 98 -26.64 -1.12 -3.18
C ASP A 98 -26.01 -1.74 -1.92
N ALA A 99 -25.13 -2.73 -2.09
CA ALA A 99 -24.44 -3.38 -0.99
C ALA A 99 -23.62 -2.38 -0.14
N ASP A 100 -23.72 -2.50 1.18
CA ASP A 100 -23.02 -1.62 2.11
C ASP A 100 -21.53 -1.98 2.25
N PHE A 101 -20.68 -1.10 1.72
CA PHE A 101 -19.22 -1.16 1.83
C PHE A 101 -18.63 -0.01 2.64
N GLY A 102 -19.38 0.65 3.53
CA GLY A 102 -18.93 1.86 4.23
C GLY A 102 -17.61 1.71 5.00
N THR A 103 -17.30 0.53 5.54
CA THR A 103 -16.00 0.27 6.22
C THR A 103 -14.83 0.24 5.23
N LEU A 104 -15.04 -0.25 4.01
CA LEU A 104 -14.07 -0.26 2.93
C LEU A 104 -13.83 1.17 2.43
N ASP A 105 -14.88 2.00 2.33
CA ASP A 105 -14.77 3.40 1.95
C ASP A 105 -13.90 4.18 2.94
N VAL A 106 -14.12 3.98 4.24
CA VAL A 106 -13.27 4.57 5.29
C VAL A 106 -11.83 4.06 5.18
N ALA A 107 -11.63 2.77 4.93
CA ALA A 107 -10.30 2.18 4.82
C ALA A 107 -9.51 2.73 3.62
N THR A 108 -10.15 2.83 2.45
CA THR A 108 -9.54 3.41 1.24
C THR A 108 -9.23 4.89 1.40
N GLY A 109 -10.13 5.66 2.02
CA GLY A 109 -9.88 7.06 2.35
C GLY A 109 -8.67 7.25 3.28
N ARG A 110 -8.54 6.41 4.32
CA ARG A 110 -7.37 6.41 5.21
C ARG A 110 -6.08 6.08 4.47
N LEU A 111 -6.10 5.10 3.56
CA LEU A 111 -4.92 4.72 2.78
C LEU A 111 -4.49 5.85 1.83
N GLY A 112 -5.44 6.47 1.12
CA GLY A 112 -5.13 7.61 0.25
C GLY A 112 -4.60 8.83 1.02
N LEU A 113 -5.17 9.11 2.20
CA LEU A 113 -4.68 10.18 3.07
C LEU A 113 -3.27 9.89 3.59
N ALA A 114 -2.97 8.63 3.93
CA ALA A 114 -1.64 8.21 4.38
C ALA A 114 -0.60 8.46 3.26
N GLU A 115 -0.88 8.05 2.03
CA GLU A 115 0.00 8.29 0.88
C GLU A 115 0.27 9.79 0.67
N ASN A 116 -0.80 10.61 0.61
CA ASN A 116 -0.65 12.05 0.44
C ASN A 116 0.16 12.68 1.58
N THR A 117 -0.04 12.21 2.81
CA THR A 117 0.71 12.73 3.97
C THR A 117 2.19 12.41 3.84
N LEU A 118 2.53 11.18 3.46
CA LEU A 118 3.93 10.78 3.24
C LEU A 118 4.59 11.60 2.13
N VAL A 119 3.89 11.83 1.02
CA VAL A 119 4.45 12.59 -0.12
C VAL A 119 4.57 14.09 0.18
N PHE A 120 3.54 14.71 0.76
CA PHE A 120 3.50 16.17 0.90
C PHE A 120 4.10 16.70 2.20
N ARG A 121 4.12 15.88 3.27
CA ARG A 121 4.59 16.30 4.59
C ARG A 121 5.80 15.51 5.09
N GLY A 122 6.20 14.47 4.36
CA GLY A 122 7.25 13.57 4.78
C GLY A 122 6.89 12.74 6.02
N ASN A 123 7.84 11.94 6.44
CA ASN A 123 7.82 11.17 7.68
C ASN A 123 9.27 10.93 8.13
N SER A 124 9.67 11.60 9.20
CA SER A 124 11.04 11.51 9.74
C SER A 124 11.40 10.11 10.20
N GLY A 125 10.44 9.33 10.73
CA GLY A 125 10.65 7.94 11.13
C GLY A 125 10.93 7.00 9.95
N ALA A 126 10.48 7.37 8.75
CA ALA A 126 10.76 6.65 7.50
C ALA A 126 11.90 7.27 6.68
N GLY A 127 12.50 8.37 7.15
CA GLY A 127 13.52 9.12 6.39
C GLY A 127 12.98 9.81 5.13
N ILE A 128 11.67 10.06 5.06
CA ILE A 128 11.02 10.78 3.95
C ILE A 128 10.93 12.25 4.35
N THR A 129 11.42 13.15 3.50
CA THR A 129 11.50 14.60 3.76
C THR A 129 10.75 15.40 2.72
#